data_AF-A0A2H0KC51-F1
#
_entry.id   AF-A0A2H0KC51-F1
#
_cell.length_a   1.000
_cell.length_b   1.000
_cell.length_c   1.000
_cell.angle_alpha   90.00
_cell.angle_beta   90.00
_cell.angle_gamma   90.00
#
_symmetry.space_group_name_H-M   'P 1'
#
loop_
_entity.id
_entity.type
_entity.pdbx_description
1 polymer ?
#
loop_
_entity_poly.entity_id
_entity_poly.type
_entity_poly.pdbx_seq_one_letter_code
_entity_poly.pdbx_strand_id
1 'polypeptide(L)'
;MENLKIPTDNLYKFMAVGGIFLTVFSLVLLQWTRDVFNSTLSDVELGAEFLNIDLDNLNFELGILASNATKPEELKELVGVKTREDALRLVFDYQAKIVNLKRTSTDVAQKMDSVKYLSAQTTSKMKVYYFGIGLGLFTTIFGFLLWYFKLQRYQDTLWKKGKYLA
;
A
#
# COMPACT_ATOMS: atom_id res chain seq x y z
N MET A 1 -19.40 -10.39 -56.73
CA MET A 1 -18.64 -10.46 -55.47
C MET A 1 -19.64 -10.26 -54.34
N GLU A 2 -20.02 -11.34 -53.65
CA GLU A 2 -20.87 -11.23 -52.46
C GLU A 2 -20.12 -10.41 -51.41
N ASN A 3 -20.71 -9.28 -50.98
CA ASN A 3 -20.17 -8.48 -49.91
C ASN A 3 -20.13 -9.32 -48.63
N LEU A 4 -18.92 -9.70 -48.21
CA LEU A 4 -18.66 -10.41 -46.97
C LEU A 4 -19.08 -9.50 -45.80
N LYS A 5 -20.35 -9.59 -45.41
CA LYS A 5 -20.92 -8.78 -44.34
C LYS A 5 -20.40 -9.35 -43.02
N ILE A 6 -19.29 -8.78 -42.55
CA ILE A 6 -18.69 -9.16 -41.26
C ILE A 6 -19.80 -9.05 -40.20
N PRO A 7 -20.04 -10.10 -39.39
CA PRO A 7 -21.09 -10.09 -38.38
C PRO A 7 -20.75 -9.07 -37.30
N THR A 8 -21.28 -7.85 -37.45
CA THR A 8 -21.16 -6.73 -36.49
C THR A 8 -21.82 -7.01 -35.14
N ASP A 9 -22.61 -8.08 -35.07
CA ASP A 9 -23.29 -8.58 -33.87
C ASP A 9 -22.30 -8.91 -32.73
N ASN A 10 -21.13 -9.45 -33.07
CA ASN A 10 -20.13 -9.83 -32.06
C ASN A 10 -19.36 -8.63 -31.49
N LEU A 11 -19.33 -7.50 -32.21
CA LEU A 11 -18.53 -6.34 -31.81
C LEU A 11 -19.08 -5.64 -30.56
N TYR A 12 -20.39 -5.43 -30.50
CA TYR A 12 -21.01 -4.73 -29.36
C TYR A 12 -20.96 -5.55 -28.07
N LYS A 13 -21.15 -6.87 -28.20
CA LYS A 13 -20.99 -7.83 -27.08
C LYS A 13 -19.55 -7.85 -26.59
N PHE A 14 -18.59 -7.90 -27.50
CA PHE A 14 -17.16 -7.85 -27.14
C PHE A 14 -16.81 -6.54 -26.42
N MET A 15 -17.34 -5.40 -26.89
CA MET A 15 -17.14 -4.12 -26.22
C MET A 15 -17.73 -4.12 -24.80
N ALA A 16 -18.93 -4.66 -24.62
CA ALA A 16 -19.56 -4.75 -23.30
C ALA A 16 -18.74 -5.61 -22.33
N VAL A 17 -18.35 -6.82 -22.76
CA VAL A 17 -17.55 -7.75 -21.96
C VAL A 17 -16.14 -7.20 -21.70
N GLY A 18 -15.53 -6.55 -22.68
CA GLY A 18 -14.24 -5.88 -22.55
C GLY A 18 -14.27 -4.75 -21.52
N GLY A 19 -15.36 -3.97 -21.48
CA GLY A 19 -15.58 -2.96 -20.45
C GLY A 19 -15.66 -3.56 -19.05
N ILE A 20 -16.40 -4.67 -18.87
CA ILE A 20 -16.49 -5.39 -17.59
C ILE A 20 -15.11 -5.87 -17.15
N PHE A 21 -14.36 -6.49 -18.07
CA PHE A 21 -13.01 -6.96 -17.80
C PHE A 21 -12.10 -5.81 -17.36
N LEU A 22 -12.11 -4.68 -18.07
CA LEU A 22 -11.32 -3.50 -17.72
C LEU A 22 -11.67 -2.97 -16.33
N THR A 23 -12.96 -2.91 -15.98
CA THR A 23 -13.42 -2.48 -14.65
C THR A 23 -12.93 -3.43 -13.56
N VAL A 24 -13.15 -4.75 -13.71
CA VAL A 24 -12.71 -5.75 -12.72
C VAL A 24 -11.20 -5.73 -12.56
N PHE A 25 -10.45 -5.68 -13.66
CA PHE A 25 -9.00 -5.60 -13.62
C PHE A 25 -8.51 -4.35 -12.89
N SER A 26 -9.12 -3.19 -13.17
CA SER A 26 -8.77 -1.93 -12.49
C SER A 26 -9.06 -1.97 -10.99
N LEU A 27 -10.16 -2.61 -10.58
CA LEU A 27 -10.50 -2.82 -9.17
C LEU A 27 -9.49 -3.72 -8.46
N VAL A 28 -9.07 -4.82 -9.10
CA VAL A 28 -8.05 -5.74 -8.55
C VAL A 28 -6.72 -5.02 -8.37
N LEU A 29 -6.28 -4.24 -9.37
CA LEU A 29 -5.04 -3.47 -9.26
C LEU A 29 -5.11 -2.38 -8.18
N LEU A 30 -6.26 -1.73 -8.03
CA LEU A 30 -6.49 -0.74 -6.97
C LEU A 30 -6.37 -1.37 -5.59
N GLN A 31 -7.00 -2.53 -5.38
CA GLN A 31 -6.94 -3.25 -4.12
C GLN A 31 -5.52 -3.74 -3.81
N TRP A 32 -4.85 -4.37 -4.78
CA TRP A 32 -3.47 -4.85 -4.59
C TRP A 32 -2.51 -3.71 -4.25
N THR A 33 -2.61 -2.57 -4.95
CA THR A 33 -1.77 -1.40 -4.66
C THR A 33 -2.01 -0.87 -3.24
N ARG A 34 -3.27 -0.87 -2.79
CA ARG A 34 -3.63 -0.45 -1.42
C ARG A 34 -3.04 -1.39 -0.38
N ASP A 35 -3.12 -2.70 -0.61
CA ASP A 35 -2.62 -3.70 0.34
C ASP A 35 -1.09 -3.64 0.49
N VAL A 36 -0.36 -3.50 -0.62
CA VAL A 36 1.11 -3.31 -0.59
C VAL A 36 1.51 -2.02 0.11
N PHE A 37 0.76 -0.93 -0.12
CA PHE A 37 1.02 0.34 0.57
C PHE A 37 0.80 0.21 2.08
N ASN A 38 -0.34 -0.38 2.48
CA ASN A 38 -0.68 -0.57 3.89
C ASN A 38 0.31 -1.49 4.62
N SER A 39 0.76 -2.58 3.98
CA SER A 39 1.76 -3.46 4.60
C SER A 39 3.09 -2.74 4.81
N THR A 40 3.54 -1.98 3.80
CA THR A 40 4.79 -1.21 3.91
C THR A 40 4.69 -0.13 4.98
N LEU A 41 3.55 0.55 5.09
CA LEU A 41 3.30 1.55 6.13
C LEU A 41 3.35 0.91 7.53
N SER A 42 2.67 -0.24 7.71
CA SER A 42 2.64 -0.96 8.98
C SER A 42 4.04 -1.44 9.40
N ASP A 43 4.86 -1.92 8.47
CA ASP A 43 6.25 -2.33 8.76
C ASP A 43 7.10 -1.16 9.27
N VAL A 44 6.88 0.04 8.73
CA VAL A 44 7.60 1.26 9.16
C VAL A 44 7.09 1.76 10.50
N GLU A 45 5.78 1.72 10.74
CA GLU A 45 5.17 2.09 12.03
C GLU A 45 5.67 1.20 13.16
N LEU A 46 5.68 -0.13 12.96
CA LEU A 46 6.22 -1.08 13.93
C LEU A 46 7.70 -0.83 14.20
N GLY A 47 8.49 -0.55 13.15
CA GLY A 47 9.91 -0.20 13.31
C GLY A 47 10.13 1.08 14.12
N ALA A 48 9.28 2.08 13.93
CA ALA A 48 9.32 3.32 14.71
C ALA A 48 8.89 3.10 16.18
N GLU A 49 7.92 2.23 16.42
CA GLU A 49 7.47 1.87 17.77
C GLU A 49 8.57 1.14 18.55
N PHE A 50 9.23 0.14 17.94
CA PHE A 50 10.38 -0.54 18.56
C PHE A 50 11.51 0.43 18.91
N LEU A 51 11.80 1.38 18.03
CA LEU A 51 12.82 2.40 18.28
C LEU A 51 12.46 3.28 19.48
N ASN A 52 11.20 3.68 19.61
CA ASN A 52 10.75 4.48 20.76
C ASN A 52 10.86 3.68 22.07
N ILE A 53 10.48 2.41 22.06
CA ILE A 53 10.62 1.52 23.24
C ILE A 53 12.10 1.41 23.64
N ASP A 54 13.02 1.22 22.69
CA ASP A 54 14.45 1.13 22.98
C ASP A 54 15.01 2.45 23.52
N LEU A 55 14.53 3.60 23.02
CA LEU A 55 14.89 4.91 23.54
C LEU A 55 14.37 5.13 24.97
N ASP A 56 13.14 4.72 25.27
CA ASP A 56 12.55 4.82 26.60
C ASP A 56 13.31 3.94 27.60
N ASN A 57 13.64 2.70 27.21
CA ASN A 57 14.48 1.81 28.00
C ASN A 57 15.86 2.41 28.28
N LEU A 58 16.50 3.00 27.27
CA LEU A 58 17.79 3.65 27.44
C LEU A 58 17.70 4.88 28.36
N ASN A 59 16.70 5.73 28.17
CA ASN A 59 16.48 6.91 29.01
C ASN A 59 16.19 6.51 30.46
N PHE A 60 15.47 5.42 30.67
CA PHE A 60 15.24 4.85 32.00
C PHE A 60 16.53 4.34 32.64
N GLU A 61 17.36 3.56 31.92
CA GLU A 61 18.68 3.12 32.38
C GLU A 61 19.57 4.32 32.76
N LEU A 62 19.62 5.35 31.92
CA LEU A 62 20.36 6.59 32.16
C LEU A 62 19.79 7.37 33.36
N GLY A 63 18.47 7.39 33.55
CA GLY A 63 17.81 8.03 34.68
C GLY A 63 18.13 7.35 36.01
N ILE A 64 18.19 6.02 36.04
CA ILE A 64 18.66 5.26 37.20
C ILE A 64 20.14 5.60 37.48
N LEU A 65 20.99 5.62 36.46
CA LEU A 65 22.41 5.96 36.65
C LEU A 65 22.59 7.39 37.17
N ALA A 66 21.86 8.37 36.61
CA ALA A 66 21.96 9.77 36.98
C ALA A 66 21.41 10.04 38.39
N SER A 67 20.29 9.40 38.77
CA SER A 67 19.72 9.57 40.12
C SER A 67 20.65 9.02 41.20
N ASN A 68 21.29 7.88 40.94
CA ASN A 68 22.28 7.27 41.84
C ASN A 68 23.65 7.97 41.83
N ALA A 69 23.92 8.87 40.87
CA ALA A 69 25.17 9.62 40.77
C ALA A 69 25.26 10.87 41.66
N THR A 70 24.23 11.16 42.47
CA THR A 70 24.23 12.33 43.35
C THR A 70 25.25 12.23 44.49
N LYS A 71 25.80 11.04 44.79
CA LYS A 71 27.01 10.88 45.61
C LYS A 71 28.03 9.95 44.92
N PRO A 72 29.28 10.37 44.68
CA PRO A 72 30.31 9.57 43.99
C PRO A 72 30.63 8.22 44.66
N GLU A 73 30.36 8.10 45.96
CA GLU A 73 30.63 6.90 46.76
C GLU A 73 29.56 5.81 46.54
N GLU A 74 28.30 6.19 46.34
CA GLU A 74 27.16 5.27 46.11
C GLU A 74 27.19 4.67 44.69
N LEU A 75 27.78 5.38 43.72
CA LEU A 75 27.92 4.92 42.34
C LEU A 75 28.81 3.66 42.21
N LYS A 76 29.80 3.50 43.09
CA LYS A 76 30.68 2.32 43.10
C LYS A 76 29.95 1.06 43.56
N GLU A 77 29.00 1.21 44.47
CA GLU A 77 28.25 0.10 45.06
C GLU A 77 27.13 -0.38 44.13
N LEU A 78 26.42 0.56 43.49
CA LEU A 78 25.22 0.28 42.72
C LEU A 78 25.47 -0.36 41.35
N VAL A 79 26.61 -0.05 40.73
CA VAL A 79 26.99 -0.60 39.41
C VAL A 79 27.93 -1.81 39.56
N GLY A 80 28.31 -2.18 40.78
CA GLY A 80 29.31 -3.24 41.02
C GLY A 80 30.69 -2.94 40.41
N VAL A 81 30.92 -1.69 40.01
CA VAL A 81 32.12 -1.20 39.34
C VAL A 81 33.19 -0.98 40.39
N LYS A 82 34.05 -1.98 40.58
CA LYS A 82 35.14 -1.92 41.57
C LYS A 82 36.31 -1.09 41.08
N THR A 83 36.49 -0.98 39.76
CA THR A 83 37.66 -0.35 39.14
C THR A 83 37.28 0.77 38.17
N ARG A 84 38.22 1.69 37.94
CA ARG A 84 38.09 2.74 36.91
C ARG A 84 37.91 2.15 35.50
N GLU A 85 38.50 0.98 35.23
CA GLU A 85 38.36 0.28 33.96
C GLU A 85 36.92 -0.19 33.72
N ASP A 86 36.25 -0.70 34.75
CA ASP A 86 34.84 -1.12 34.65
C ASP A 86 33.92 0.08 34.35
N ALA A 87 34.20 1.25 34.94
CA ALA A 87 33.45 2.48 34.66
C ALA A 87 33.64 2.94 33.21
N LEU A 88 34.88 2.86 32.70
CA LEU A 88 35.18 3.18 31.31
C LEU A 88 34.47 2.20 30.36
N ARG A 89 34.49 0.90 30.64
CA ARG A 89 33.77 -0.12 29.86
C ARG A 89 32.27 0.19 29.78
N LEU A 90 31.65 0.52 30.90
CA LEU A 90 30.24 0.91 30.93
C LEU A 90 29.95 2.12 30.03
N VAL A 91 30.79 3.15 30.08
CA VAL A 91 30.65 4.33 29.20
C VAL A 91 30.78 3.94 27.73
N PHE A 92 31.74 3.07 27.38
CA PHE A 92 31.89 2.57 26.01
C PHE A 92 30.68 1.75 25.56
N ASP A 93 30.10 0.91 26.43
CA ASP A 93 28.92 0.11 26.13
C ASP A 93 27.69 1.00 25.86
N TYR A 94 27.48 2.04 26.68
CA TYR A 94 26.42 3.02 26.44
C TYR A 94 26.63 3.82 25.17
N GLN A 95 27.87 4.23 24.87
CA GLN A 95 28.18 4.89 23.60
C GLN A 95 27.89 3.97 22.41
N ALA A 96 28.21 2.68 22.51
CA ALA A 96 27.87 1.69 21.48
C ALA A 96 26.35 1.53 21.32
N LYS A 97 25.58 1.45 22.42
CA LYS A 97 24.11 1.43 22.39
C LYS A 97 23.54 2.68 21.68
N ILE A 98 24.02 3.87 22.04
CA ILE A 98 23.59 5.14 21.44
C ILE A 98 23.88 5.17 19.93
N VAL A 99 25.06 4.71 19.50
CA VAL A 99 25.42 4.64 18.08
C VAL A 99 24.49 3.68 17.33
N ASN A 100 24.19 2.52 17.90
CA ASN A 100 23.26 1.55 17.30
C ASN A 100 21.83 2.08 17.20
N LEU A 101 21.35 2.78 18.23
CA LEU A 101 20.06 3.47 18.20
C LEU A 101 20.00 4.55 17.12
N LYS A 102 21.06 5.36 17.00
CA LYS A 102 21.13 6.39 15.96
C LYS A 102 21.12 5.78 14.55
N ARG A 103 21.80 4.64 14.35
CA ARG A 103 21.76 3.89 13.10
C ARG A 103 20.34 3.41 12.79
N THR A 104 19.70 2.75 13.75
CA THR A 104 18.32 2.26 13.61
C THR A 104 17.33 3.40 13.34
N SER A 105 17.50 4.54 14.02
CA SER A 105 16.72 5.76 13.76
C SER A 105 16.89 6.29 12.34
N THR A 106 18.13 6.27 11.82
CA THR A 106 18.42 6.66 10.44
C THR A 106 17.77 5.70 9.44
N ASP A 107 17.81 4.40 9.71
CA ASP A 107 17.17 3.38 8.86
C ASP A 107 15.64 3.55 8.85
N VAL A 108 15.01 3.82 9.99
CA VAL A 108 13.56 4.13 10.10
C VAL A 108 13.24 5.42 9.34
N ALA A 109 14.05 6.47 9.47
CA ALA A 109 13.84 7.73 8.75
C ALA A 109 13.93 7.54 7.23
N GLN A 110 14.91 6.77 6.75
CA GLN A 110 15.04 6.44 5.34
C GLN A 110 13.82 5.66 4.83
N LYS A 111 13.35 4.67 5.59
CA LYS A 111 12.13 3.92 5.24
C LYS A 111 10.90 4.83 5.24
N MET A 112 10.78 5.74 6.19
CA MET A 112 9.70 6.73 6.22
C MET A 112 9.69 7.61 4.96
N ASP A 113 10.85 8.04 4.49
CA ASP A 113 10.94 8.79 3.24
C ASP A 113 10.55 7.94 2.02
N SER A 114 10.88 6.64 2.02
CA SER A 114 10.39 5.72 1.00
C SER A 114 8.85 5.57 1.03
N VAL A 115 8.23 5.55 2.21
CA VAL A 115 6.76 5.52 2.36
C VAL A 115 6.13 6.81 1.85
N LYS A 116 6.72 7.98 2.12
CA LYS A 116 6.25 9.25 1.56
C LYS A 116 6.29 9.24 0.03
N TYR A 117 7.40 8.76 -0.54
CA TYR A 117 7.55 8.62 -1.98
C TYR A 117 6.51 7.64 -2.57
N LEU A 118 6.34 6.48 -1.95
CA LEU A 118 5.34 5.49 -2.34
C LEU A 118 3.91 6.02 -2.21
N SER A 119 3.61 6.82 -1.19
CA SER A 119 2.32 7.48 -1.00
C SER A 119 2.00 8.45 -2.14
N ALA A 120 2.96 9.28 -2.52
CA ALA A 120 2.82 10.18 -3.66
C ALA A 120 2.59 9.40 -4.97
N GLN A 121 3.36 8.32 -5.19
CA GLN A 121 3.19 7.47 -6.37
C GLN A 121 1.84 6.73 -6.37
N THR A 122 1.41 6.24 -5.22
CA THR A 122 0.13 5.54 -5.02
C THR A 122 -1.04 6.47 -5.33
N THR A 123 -0.98 7.73 -4.90
CA THR A 123 -1.99 8.75 -5.21
C THR A 123 -2.15 8.96 -6.71
N SER A 124 -1.04 8.99 -7.46
CA SER A 124 -1.06 9.11 -8.92
C SER A 124 -1.66 7.86 -9.59
N LYS A 125 -1.22 6.66 -9.17
CA LYS A 125 -1.74 5.37 -9.67
C LYS A 125 -3.24 5.21 -9.41
N MET A 126 -3.73 5.61 -8.22
CA MET A 126 -5.15 5.56 -7.88
C MET A 126 -6.01 6.34 -8.87
N LYS A 127 -5.56 7.53 -9.32
CA LYS A 127 -6.29 8.30 -10.35
C LYS A 127 -6.41 7.53 -11.66
N VAL A 128 -5.35 6.83 -12.07
CA VAL A 128 -5.35 5.98 -13.28
C VAL A 128 -6.33 4.82 -13.12
N TYR A 129 -6.37 4.18 -11.95
CA TYR A 129 -7.31 3.07 -11.70
C TYR A 129 -8.77 3.55 -11.67
N TYR A 130 -9.07 4.68 -11.02
CA TYR A 130 -10.41 5.26 -11.06
C TYR A 130 -10.84 5.65 -12.47
N PHE A 131 -9.92 6.19 -13.26
CA PHE A 131 -10.17 6.45 -14.68
C PHE A 131 -10.46 5.16 -15.45
N GLY A 132 -9.68 4.09 -15.24
CA GLY A 132 -9.90 2.78 -15.83
C GLY A 132 -11.25 2.17 -15.47
N ILE A 133 -11.66 2.28 -14.20
CA ILE A 133 -13.00 1.86 -13.72
C ILE A 133 -14.09 2.63 -14.46
N GLY A 134 -13.99 3.97 -14.51
CA GLY A 134 -14.96 4.82 -15.19
C GLY A 134 -15.07 4.53 -16.69
N LEU A 135 -13.92 4.39 -17.36
CA LEU A 135 -13.85 4.05 -18.78
C LEU A 135 -14.42 2.65 -19.06
N GLY A 136 -14.13 1.67 -18.22
CA GLY A 136 -14.68 0.32 -18.33
C GLY A 136 -16.20 0.28 -18.16
N LEU A 137 -16.73 0.98 -17.17
CA LEU A 137 -18.18 1.11 -16.94
C LEU A 137 -18.87 1.82 -18.12
N PHE A 138 -18.28 2.92 -18.59
CA PHE A 138 -18.78 3.65 -19.75
C PHE A 138 -18.85 2.74 -20.99
N THR A 139 -17.76 2.02 -21.28
CA THR A 139 -17.66 1.10 -22.42
C THR A 139 -18.66 -0.05 -22.31
N THR A 140 -18.85 -0.56 -21.10
CA THR A 140 -19.84 -1.60 -20.78
C THR A 140 -21.25 -1.14 -21.12
N ILE A 141 -21.66 0.00 -20.57
CA ILE A 141 -22.99 0.58 -20.77
C ILE A 141 -23.22 0.86 -22.26
N PHE A 142 -22.26 1.49 -22.93
CA PHE A 142 -22.38 1.81 -24.36
C PHE A 142 -22.44 0.55 -25.23
N GLY A 143 -21.70 -0.50 -24.88
CA GLY A 143 -21.75 -1.80 -25.53
C GLY A 143 -23.13 -2.43 -25.46
N PHE A 144 -23.73 -2.47 -24.27
CA PHE A 144 -25.09 -2.98 -24.09
C PHE A 144 -26.14 -2.13 -24.81
N LEU A 145 -26.03 -0.79 -24.77
CA LEU A 145 -26.96 0.11 -25.47
C LEU A 145 -26.92 -0.13 -26.98
N LEU A 146 -25.72 -0.18 -27.58
CA LEU A 146 -25.59 -0.43 -29.02
C LEU A 146 -26.09 -1.81 -29.42
N TRP A 147 -25.75 -2.83 -28.62
CA TRP A 147 -26.26 -4.18 -28.85
C TRP A 147 -27.79 -4.22 -28.84
N TYR A 148 -28.43 -3.59 -27.84
CA TYR A 148 -29.88 -3.54 -27.73
C TYR A 148 -30.54 -2.80 -28.92
N PHE A 149 -30.10 -1.57 -29.19
CA PHE A 149 -30.74 -0.73 -30.19
C PHE A 149 -30.49 -1.18 -31.62
N LYS A 150 -29.29 -1.67 -31.94
CA LYS A 150 -28.92 -2.04 -33.32
C LYS A 150 -29.32 -3.47 -33.66
N LEU A 151 -29.25 -4.38 -32.70
CA LEU A 151 -29.43 -5.79 -32.98
C LEU A 151 -30.68 -6.36 -32.32
N GLN A 152 -30.77 -6.30 -30.99
CA GLN A 152 -31.84 -6.98 -30.25
C GLN A 152 -33.22 -6.51 -30.71
N ARG A 153 -33.43 -5.18 -30.80
CA ARG A 153 -34.70 -4.61 -31.25
C ARG A 153 -35.10 -5.08 -32.66
N TYR A 154 -34.12 -5.25 -33.55
CA TYR A 154 -34.37 -5.74 -34.90
C TYR A 154 -34.75 -7.23 -34.89
N GLN A 155 -34.00 -8.06 -34.16
CA GLN A 155 -34.28 -9.49 -33.98
C GLN A 155 -35.65 -9.72 -33.35
N ASP A 156 -35.99 -8.97 -32.29
CA ASP A 156 -37.30 -9.04 -31.63
C ASP A 156 -38.44 -8.69 -32.59
N THR A 157 -38.23 -7.71 -33.49
CA THR A 157 -39.22 -7.32 -34.49
C THR A 157 -39.43 -8.43 -35.53
N LEU A 158 -38.34 -9.08 -35.98
CA LEU A 158 -38.41 -10.20 -36.91
C LEU A 158 -39.13 -11.41 -36.28
N TRP A 159 -38.80 -11.74 -35.03
CA TRP A 159 -39.47 -12.83 -34.30
C TRP A 159 -40.96 -12.58 -34.10
N LYS A 160 -41.36 -11.34 -33.79
CA LYS A 160 -42.78 -11.00 -33.71
C LYS A 160 -43.49 -11.24 -35.04
N LYS A 161 -42.91 -10.83 -36.18
CA LYS A 161 -43.50 -11.06 -37.51
C LYS A 161 -43.56 -12.53 -37.90
N GLY A 162 -42.51 -13.31 -37.61
CA GLY A 162 -42.45 -14.73 -37.90
C GLY A 162 -43.54 -15.54 -37.19
N LYS A 163 -43.91 -15.15 -35.96
CA LYS A 163 -45.03 -15.76 -35.22
C LYS A 163 -46.42 -15.53 -35.83
N TYR A 164 -46.59 -14.53 -36.70
CA TYR A 164 -47.87 -14.28 -37.38
C TYR A 164 -47.97 -14.98 -38.74
N LEU A 165 -46.90 -15.65 -39.19
CA LEU A 165 -46.83 -16.33 -40.48
C LEU A 165 -46.80 -17.87 -40.35
N ALA A 166 -46.74 -18.39 -39.13
CA ALA A 166 -46.80 -19.81 -38.79
C ALA A 166 -48.12 -20.11 -38.10
#